data_AF-A0A5J4NJ37-F1
#
_entry.id   AF-A0A5J4NJ37-F1
#
_cell.length_a   1.000
_cell.length_b   1.000
_cell.length_c   1.000
_cell.angle_alpha   90.00
_cell.angle_beta   90.00
_cell.angle_gamma   90.00
#
_symmetry.space_group_name_H-M   'P 1'
#
loop_
_entity.id
_entity.type
_entity.pdbx_description
1 polymer ?
#
loop_
_entity_poly.entity_id
_entity_poly.type
_entity_poly.pdbx_seq_one_letter_code
_entity_poly.pdbx_strand_id
1 'polypeptide(L)'
;MPHKLSFRVVHVTSQDENYPAFELNRHSPATRGWISSRFCIYPQQIVFALDQRAKLRKIQILCHQYLIASKVEFFVGDTLGEDIQHYRSARYTRLGYVSLSDNESTDFKARELKSVHVDATGTYVQLLLHKNFPNKHNLYNQVGLIAVNLIGDVLRKRSSHEPEEPSNYVQR
;
A
#
# COMPACT_ATOMS: atom_id res chain seq x y z
N MET A 1 9.09 -15.66 -10.22
CA MET A 1 7.77 -15.06 -10.50
C MET A 1 7.42 -14.15 -9.33
N PRO A 2 6.90 -12.93 -9.57
CA PRO A 2 6.47 -12.04 -8.50
C PRO A 2 5.38 -12.71 -7.65
N HIS A 3 5.48 -12.57 -6.34
CA HIS A 3 4.56 -13.17 -5.38
C HIS A 3 3.96 -12.10 -4.47
N LYS A 4 2.88 -12.47 -3.77
CA LYS A 4 2.28 -11.59 -2.75
C LYS A 4 3.28 -11.42 -1.61
N LEU A 5 3.62 -10.17 -1.33
CA LEU A 5 4.53 -9.77 -0.26
C LEU A 5 3.76 -9.66 1.06
N SER A 6 4.35 -10.18 2.13
CA SER A 6 3.85 -9.97 3.48
C SER A 6 4.16 -8.55 3.94
N PHE A 7 3.20 -7.95 4.63
CA PHE A 7 3.31 -6.61 5.17
C PHE A 7 2.45 -6.46 6.44
N ARG A 8 2.68 -5.36 7.14
CA ARG A 8 1.81 -4.88 8.22
C ARG A 8 1.51 -3.40 8.06
N VAL A 9 0.29 -2.97 8.36
CA VAL A 9 -0.03 -1.55 8.53
C VAL A 9 0.66 -1.04 9.78
N VAL A 10 1.51 -0.03 9.62
CA VAL A 10 2.26 0.60 10.72
C VAL A 10 1.76 1.99 11.05
N HIS A 11 0.96 2.60 10.16
CA HIS A 11 0.41 3.92 10.37
C HIS A 11 -0.87 4.14 9.56
N VAL A 12 -1.83 4.82 10.19
CA VAL A 12 -2.94 5.51 9.53
C VAL A 12 -3.12 6.89 10.15
N THR A 13 -3.58 7.87 9.38
CA THR A 13 -3.93 9.20 9.91
C THR A 13 -5.17 9.16 10.79
N SER A 14 -6.14 8.30 10.46
CA SER A 14 -7.37 8.11 11.23
C SER A 14 -8.00 6.75 10.93
N GLN A 15 -8.96 6.34 11.75
CA GLN A 15 -9.76 5.14 11.51
C GLN A 15 -11.12 5.22 12.23
N ASP A 16 -12.12 4.54 11.70
CA ASP A 16 -13.36 4.24 12.40
C ASP A 16 -13.12 3.08 13.37
N GLU A 17 -13.72 3.14 14.56
CA GLU A 17 -13.57 2.12 15.62
C GLU A 17 -13.98 0.72 15.16
N ASN A 18 -14.97 0.65 14.25
CA ASN A 18 -15.49 -0.61 13.75
C ASN A 18 -14.73 -1.15 12.54
N TYR A 19 -13.84 -0.34 11.95
CA TYR A 19 -13.09 -0.65 10.73
C TYR A 19 -11.61 -0.25 10.88
N PRO A 20 -10.92 -0.87 11.84
CA PRO A 20 -9.55 -0.52 12.17
C PRO A 20 -8.55 -0.98 11.10
N ALA A 21 -7.41 -0.30 11.04
CA ALA A 21 -6.43 -0.52 9.98
C ALA A 21 -5.80 -1.92 9.95
N PHE A 22 -5.78 -2.63 11.08
CA PHE A 22 -5.22 -3.98 11.15
C PHE A 22 -6.00 -4.99 10.29
N GLU A 23 -7.26 -4.71 9.96
CA GLU A 23 -8.08 -5.54 9.07
C GLU A 23 -7.42 -5.67 7.67
N LEU A 24 -6.60 -4.70 7.25
CA LEU A 24 -5.87 -4.77 5.98
C LEU A 24 -4.68 -5.75 6.01
N ASN A 25 -4.22 -6.20 7.18
CA ASN A 25 -3.08 -7.11 7.30
C ASN A 25 -3.40 -8.53 6.84
N ARG A 26 -4.69 -8.93 6.90
CA ARG A 26 -5.13 -10.28 6.56
C ARG A 26 -6.38 -10.21 5.71
N HIS A 27 -6.32 -10.85 4.55
CA HIS A 27 -7.47 -10.98 3.67
C HIS A 27 -8.19 -12.29 3.96
N SER A 28 -9.45 -12.21 4.37
CA SER A 28 -10.38 -13.32 4.51
C SER A 28 -11.76 -12.90 4.01
N PRO A 29 -12.68 -13.83 3.72
CA PRO A 29 -14.06 -13.49 3.38
C PRO A 29 -14.78 -12.65 4.46
N ALA A 30 -14.32 -12.72 5.71
CA ALA A 30 -14.88 -11.97 6.84
C ALA A 30 -14.22 -10.59 7.04
N THR A 31 -13.12 -10.28 6.34
CA THR A 31 -12.38 -9.03 6.50
C THR A 31 -13.28 -7.85 6.12
N ARG A 32 -13.42 -6.90 7.05
CA ARG A 32 -14.24 -5.69 6.86
C ARG A 32 -13.45 -4.56 6.21
N GLY A 33 -12.13 -4.61 6.35
CA GLY A 33 -11.20 -3.60 5.84
C GLY A 33 -11.10 -2.38 6.76
N TRP A 34 -10.48 -1.34 6.24
CA TRP A 34 -10.25 -0.07 6.92
C TRP A 34 -11.19 1.01 6.39
N ILE A 35 -11.67 1.87 7.28
CA ILE A 35 -12.40 3.09 6.96
C ILE A 35 -11.81 4.23 7.79
N SER A 36 -11.65 5.41 7.20
CA SER A 36 -11.22 6.62 7.91
C SER A 36 -12.22 7.04 9.00
N SER A 37 -11.83 7.88 9.95
CA SER A 37 -12.80 8.46 10.88
C SER A 37 -13.87 9.30 10.15
N ARG A 38 -15.04 9.48 10.74
CA ARG A 38 -16.10 10.35 10.20
C ARG A 38 -15.59 11.78 10.06
N PHE A 39 -15.96 12.43 8.96
CA PHE A 39 -15.55 13.81 8.62
C PHE A 39 -14.03 14.02 8.67
N CYS A 40 -13.26 13.01 8.25
CA CYS A 40 -11.81 13.07 8.27
C CYS A 40 -11.25 14.21 7.41
N ILE A 41 -10.06 14.71 7.77
CA ILE A 41 -9.33 15.71 7.00
C ILE A 41 -8.56 15.02 5.89
N TYR A 42 -8.74 15.45 4.64
CA TYR A 42 -8.03 14.88 3.50
C TYR A 42 -6.65 15.51 3.28
N PRO A 43 -5.67 14.75 2.73
CA PRO A 43 -5.75 13.33 2.39
C PRO A 43 -5.56 12.42 3.62
N GLN A 44 -6.13 11.22 3.55
CA GLN A 44 -5.89 10.16 4.53
C GLN A 44 -4.65 9.34 4.13
N GLN A 45 -3.75 9.11 5.08
CA GLN A 45 -2.50 8.37 4.87
C GLN A 45 -2.63 6.96 5.45
N ILE A 46 -2.09 5.98 4.71
CA ILE A 46 -1.87 4.62 5.20
C ILE A 46 -0.44 4.23 4.85
N VAL A 47 0.30 3.67 5.80
CA VAL A 47 1.66 3.15 5.58
C VAL A 47 1.73 1.67 5.93
N PHE A 48 2.25 0.90 4.98
CA PHE A 48 2.49 -0.52 5.07
C PHE A 48 4.00 -0.74 5.16
N ALA A 49 4.46 -1.47 6.18
CA ALA A 49 5.83 -1.95 6.27
C ALA A 49 5.89 -3.37 5.69
N LEU A 50 6.78 -3.58 4.73
CA LEU A 50 7.09 -4.91 4.21
C LEU A 50 7.93 -5.68 5.24
N ASP A 51 7.72 -6.98 5.35
CA ASP A 51 8.54 -7.82 6.25
C ASP A 51 10.01 -7.85 5.82
N GLN A 52 10.27 -7.70 4.51
CA GLN A 52 11.59 -7.63 3.92
C GLN A 52 11.59 -6.59 2.79
N ARG A 53 12.76 -5.97 2.56
CA ARG A 53 12.96 -5.07 1.42
C ARG A 53 12.67 -5.82 0.12
N ALA A 54 11.86 -5.24 -0.75
CA ALA A 54 11.39 -5.92 -1.95
C ALA A 54 11.36 -4.98 -3.15
N LYS A 55 11.47 -5.57 -4.34
CA LYS A 55 11.17 -4.93 -5.60
C LYS A 55 9.68 -5.10 -5.90
N LEU A 56 8.92 -4.02 -5.76
CA LEU A 56 7.49 -3.97 -6.05
C LEU A 56 7.26 -3.98 -7.55
N ARG A 57 6.32 -4.81 -8.00
CA ARG A 57 5.91 -4.95 -9.40
C ARG A 57 4.46 -4.53 -9.62
N LYS A 58 3.61 -4.74 -8.61
CA LYS A 58 2.19 -4.44 -8.68
C LYS A 58 1.62 -4.13 -7.30
N ILE A 59 0.77 -3.11 -7.25
CA ILE A 59 -0.04 -2.77 -6.07
C ILE A 59 -1.49 -2.94 -6.48
N GLN A 60 -2.27 -3.65 -5.68
CA GLN A 60 -3.71 -3.79 -5.89
C GLN A 60 -4.46 -3.26 -4.67
N ILE A 61 -5.49 -2.47 -4.91
CA ILE A 61 -6.38 -1.95 -3.89
C ILE A 61 -7.82 -2.33 -4.24
N LEU A 62 -8.55 -2.88 -3.26
CA LEU A 62 -9.98 -3.12 -3.36
C LEU A 62 -10.70 -2.04 -2.56
N CYS A 63 -11.38 -1.14 -3.25
CA CYS A 63 -12.07 -0.01 -2.64
C CYS A 63 -13.44 -0.43 -2.09
N HIS A 64 -13.86 0.21 -1.01
CA HIS A 64 -15.22 0.07 -0.50
C HIS A 64 -16.22 0.64 -1.50
N GLN A 65 -17.36 -0.03 -1.73
CA GLN A 65 -18.27 0.25 -2.84
C GLN A 65 -18.93 1.65 -2.87
N TYR A 66 -19.00 2.35 -1.73
CA TYR A 66 -19.50 3.73 -1.63
C TYR A 66 -18.60 4.69 -0.82
N LEU A 67 -17.47 4.22 -0.27
CA LEU A 67 -16.50 5.07 0.45
C LEU A 67 -15.26 5.28 -0.41
N ILE A 68 -15.49 5.64 -1.67
CA ILE A 68 -14.47 5.63 -2.70
C ILE A 68 -13.74 6.98 -2.70
N ALA A 69 -12.42 6.96 -2.53
CA ALA A 69 -11.57 8.13 -2.71
C ALA A 69 -11.55 8.54 -4.19
N SER A 70 -11.63 9.83 -4.50
CA SER A 70 -11.59 10.30 -5.89
C SER A 70 -10.22 10.09 -6.55
N LYS A 71 -9.16 10.02 -5.72
CA LYS A 71 -7.77 9.83 -6.15
C LYS A 71 -7.00 9.09 -5.06
N VAL A 72 -6.15 8.16 -5.46
CA VAL A 72 -5.17 7.49 -4.59
C VAL A 72 -3.78 7.71 -5.15
N GLU A 73 -2.88 8.26 -4.34
CA GLU A 73 -1.46 8.39 -4.67
C GLU A 73 -0.64 7.29 -4.01
N PHE A 74 0.39 6.82 -4.71
CA PHE A 74 1.24 5.72 -4.29
C PHE A 74 2.66 6.20 -4.12
N PHE A 75 3.29 5.77 -3.03
CA PHE A 75 4.68 6.05 -2.71
C PHE A 75 5.36 4.76 -2.27
N VAL A 76 6.65 4.65 -2.56
CA VAL A 76 7.53 3.66 -1.93
C VAL A 76 8.47 4.40 -0.99
N GLY A 77 8.67 3.87 0.21
CA GLY A 77 9.64 4.37 1.17
C GLY A 77 10.76 3.37 1.34
N ASP A 78 11.98 3.87 1.45
CA ASP A 78 13.14 3.05 1.82
C ASP A 78 13.97 3.79 2.88
N THR A 79 14.50 3.03 3.82
CA THR A 79 15.45 3.51 4.83
C THR A 79 16.86 3.24 4.32
N LEU A 80 17.74 4.23 4.37
CA LEU A 80 19.10 4.07 3.90
C LEU A 80 19.98 3.54 5.04
N GLY A 81 20.81 2.53 4.75
CA GLY A 81 21.87 2.08 5.68
C GLY A 81 21.38 1.54 7.03
N GLU A 82 22.11 1.92 8.09
CA GLU A 82 21.90 1.49 9.47
C GLU A 82 20.84 2.32 10.23
N ASP A 83 20.13 3.20 9.53
CA ASP A 83 19.08 4.02 10.15
C ASP A 83 18.03 3.15 10.86
N ILE A 84 17.50 3.69 11.96
CA ILE A 84 16.38 3.08 12.69
C ILE A 84 15.26 2.82 11.69
N GLN A 85 14.91 1.54 11.56
CA GLN A 85 13.87 1.05 10.67
C GLN A 85 12.50 1.53 11.14
N HIS A 86 12.14 2.75 10.75
CA HIS A 86 10.89 3.39 11.13
C HIS A 86 10.26 4.11 9.93
N TYR A 87 8.93 4.05 9.84
CA TYR A 87 8.22 4.58 8.68
C TYR A 87 8.36 6.11 8.51
N ARG A 88 8.64 6.84 9.60
CA ARG A 88 8.85 8.30 9.58
C ARG A 88 10.23 8.73 9.10
N SER A 89 11.25 7.88 9.23
CA SER A 89 12.60 8.15 8.76
C SER A 89 12.83 7.70 7.31
N ALA A 90 11.93 6.89 6.77
CA ALA A 90 12.00 6.44 5.39
C ALA A 90 11.92 7.60 4.39
N ARG A 91 12.73 7.53 3.33
CA ARG A 91 12.67 8.47 2.21
C ARG A 91 11.65 7.96 1.20
N TYR A 92 10.58 8.72 1.01
CA TYR A 92 9.50 8.34 0.10
C TYR A 92 9.71 8.90 -1.31
N THR A 93 9.53 8.04 -2.30
CA THR A 93 9.46 8.40 -3.72
C THR A 93 8.04 8.17 -4.23
N ARG A 94 7.47 9.20 -4.86
CA ARG A 94 6.15 9.13 -5.48
C ARG A 94 6.19 8.25 -6.73
N LEU A 95 5.33 7.24 -6.77
CA LEU A 95 5.20 6.33 -7.91
C LEU A 95 4.17 6.82 -8.93
N GLY A 96 3.18 7.58 -8.47
CA GLY A 96 2.10 8.10 -9.30
C GLY A 96 0.77 8.09 -8.56
N TYR A 97 -0.32 8.16 -9.32
CA TYR A 97 -1.67 8.16 -8.78
C TYR A 97 -2.65 7.47 -9.73
N VAL A 98 -3.82 7.12 -9.19
CA VAL A 98 -4.97 6.68 -9.97
C VAL A 98 -6.20 7.47 -9.53
N SER A 99 -7.07 7.75 -10.50
CA SER A 99 -8.46 8.14 -10.24
C SER A 99 -9.32 6.88 -10.20
N LEU A 100 -10.31 6.89 -9.31
CA LEU A 100 -11.30 5.82 -9.14
C LEU A 100 -12.64 6.28 -9.72
N SER A 101 -13.58 5.37 -9.88
CA SER A 101 -14.95 5.69 -10.32
C SER A 101 -15.83 6.01 -9.10
N ASP A 102 -16.80 6.93 -9.26
CA ASP A 102 -17.83 7.18 -8.25
C ASP A 102 -18.75 5.98 -7.98
N ASN A 103 -18.75 5.01 -8.91
CA ASN A 103 -19.53 3.78 -8.86
C ASN A 103 -21.05 3.98 -8.91
N GLU A 104 -21.53 5.11 -9.45
CA GLU A 104 -22.95 5.40 -9.63
C GLU A 104 -23.63 4.41 -10.58
N SER A 105 -22.92 3.97 -11.64
CA SER A 105 -23.44 3.05 -12.65
C SER A 105 -23.82 1.68 -12.11
N THR A 106 -23.35 1.32 -10.91
CA THR A 106 -23.70 0.07 -10.22
C THR A 106 -24.64 0.27 -9.02
N ASP A 107 -25.20 1.48 -8.86
CA ASP A 107 -25.94 1.91 -7.66
C ASP A 107 -25.11 1.67 -6.38
N PHE A 108 -23.80 1.92 -6.49
CA PHE A 108 -22.81 1.76 -5.42
C PHE A 108 -22.72 0.35 -4.81
N LYS A 109 -23.04 -0.70 -5.58
CA LYS A 109 -23.05 -2.09 -5.10
C LYS A 109 -21.77 -2.83 -5.44
N ALA A 110 -21.10 -2.48 -6.53
CA ALA A 110 -19.88 -3.16 -6.95
C ALA A 110 -18.66 -2.64 -6.18
N ARG A 111 -17.70 -3.52 -5.87
CA ARG A 111 -16.39 -3.10 -5.34
C ARG A 111 -15.43 -2.89 -6.51
N GLU A 112 -14.67 -1.81 -6.50
CA GLU A 112 -13.65 -1.54 -7.53
C GLU A 112 -12.30 -2.14 -7.10
N LEU A 113 -11.75 -3.05 -7.91
CA LEU A 113 -10.37 -3.53 -7.77
C LEU A 113 -9.47 -2.76 -8.73
N LYS A 114 -8.59 -1.92 -8.21
CA LYS A 114 -7.58 -1.21 -9.01
C LYS A 114 -6.24 -1.92 -8.92
N SER A 115 -5.61 -2.16 -10.06
CA SER A 115 -4.25 -2.73 -10.15
C SER A 115 -3.31 -1.71 -10.80
N VAL A 116 -2.23 -1.37 -10.11
CA VAL A 116 -1.20 -0.43 -10.56
C VAL A 116 0.10 -1.19 -10.75
N HIS A 117 0.68 -1.11 -11.94
CA HIS A 117 2.02 -1.63 -12.21
C HIS A 117 3.04 -0.60 -11.78
N VAL A 118 4.06 -1.05 -11.06
CA VAL A 118 5.13 -0.20 -10.53
C VAL A 118 6.47 -0.90 -10.74
N ASP A 119 7.56 -0.14 -10.81
CA ASP A 119 8.90 -0.70 -10.79
C ASP A 119 9.75 0.07 -9.79
N ALA A 120 9.64 -0.32 -8.51
CA ALA A 120 10.27 0.41 -7.43
C ALA A 120 10.71 -0.51 -6.31
N THR A 121 11.73 -0.11 -5.55
CA THR A 121 12.29 -0.90 -4.45
C THR A 121 12.13 -0.13 -3.14
N GLY A 122 11.77 -0.84 -2.07
CA GLY A 122 11.77 -0.27 -0.73
C GLY A 122 11.33 -1.24 0.36
N THR A 123 11.17 -0.70 1.56
CA THR A 123 10.70 -1.40 2.76
C THR A 123 9.32 -0.92 3.22
N TYR A 124 8.85 0.21 2.68
CA TYR A 124 7.52 0.76 2.98
C TYR A 124 6.74 1.05 1.70
N VAL A 125 5.42 0.89 1.77
CA VAL A 125 4.48 1.42 0.79
C VAL A 125 3.57 2.40 1.51
N GLN A 126 3.36 3.57 0.92
CA GLN A 126 2.44 4.57 1.44
C GLN A 126 1.38 4.89 0.41
N LEU A 127 0.14 4.98 0.87
CA LEU A 127 -1.01 5.45 0.12
C LEU A 127 -1.49 6.78 0.69
N LEU A 128 -1.84 7.72 -0.19
CA LEU A 128 -2.62 8.91 0.16
C LEU A 128 -3.96 8.87 -0.55
N LEU A 129 -5.03 8.75 0.23
CA LEU A 129 -6.41 8.72 -0.25
C LEU A 129 -7.02 10.12 -0.12
N HIS A 130 -7.40 10.69 -1.26
CA HIS A 130 -8.00 12.03 -1.33
C HIS A 130 -9.51 11.99 -1.08
N LYS A 131 -10.15 13.17 -1.16
CA LYS A 131 -11.59 13.36 -0.92
C LYS A 131 -12.45 12.27 -1.56
N ASN A 132 -13.49 11.82 -0.89
CA ASN A 132 -14.42 10.83 -1.44
C ASN A 132 -15.28 11.41 -2.59
N PHE A 133 -15.88 10.52 -3.37
CA PHE A 133 -17.06 10.86 -4.16
C PHE A 133 -18.29 10.99 -3.24
N PRO A 134 -19.00 12.14 -3.22
CA PRO A 134 -20.22 12.31 -2.44
C PRO A 134 -21.32 11.37 -2.93
N ASN A 135 -22.05 10.73 -2.02
CA ASN A 135 -23.19 9.89 -2.36
C ASN A 135 -24.11 9.68 -1.15
N LYS A 136 -25.32 9.16 -1.40
CA LYS A 136 -26.37 8.92 -0.39
C LYS A 136 -25.98 7.95 0.73
N HIS A 137 -24.95 7.12 0.52
CA HIS A 137 -24.48 6.12 1.50
C HIS A 137 -23.27 6.59 2.33
N ASN A 138 -22.58 7.64 1.88
CA ASN A 138 -21.39 8.18 2.53
C ASN A 138 -21.67 9.55 3.17
N LEU A 139 -22.57 9.56 4.15
CA LEU A 139 -23.03 10.79 4.82
C LEU A 139 -21.91 11.50 5.62
N TYR A 140 -20.83 10.76 5.94
CA TYR A 140 -19.75 11.24 6.80
C TYR A 140 -18.48 11.59 6.04
N ASN A 141 -18.51 11.62 4.70
CA ASN A 141 -17.34 11.90 3.86
C ASN A 141 -16.11 11.08 4.29
N GLN A 142 -16.27 9.76 4.35
CA GLN A 142 -15.22 8.81 4.68
C GLN A 142 -14.63 8.20 3.41
N VAL A 143 -13.41 7.66 3.53
CA VAL A 143 -12.79 6.79 2.51
C VAL A 143 -12.47 5.44 3.12
N GLY A 144 -12.54 4.38 2.32
CA GLY A 144 -12.35 3.02 2.81
C GLY A 144 -11.72 2.07 1.79
N LEU A 145 -10.89 1.16 2.31
CA LEU A 145 -10.29 0.06 1.57
C LEU A 145 -10.70 -1.26 2.22
N ILE A 146 -11.15 -2.20 1.40
CA ILE A 146 -11.46 -3.56 1.86
C ILE A 146 -10.19 -4.40 1.93
N ALA A 147 -9.30 -4.26 0.95
CA ALA A 147 -8.07 -5.05 0.88
C ALA A 147 -6.97 -4.34 0.10
N VAL A 148 -5.73 -4.72 0.42
CA VAL A 148 -4.53 -4.31 -0.33
C VAL A 148 -3.67 -5.55 -0.59
N ASN A 149 -3.15 -5.67 -1.81
CA ASN A 149 -2.13 -6.66 -2.15
C ASN A 149 -0.89 -5.94 -2.69
N LEU A 150 0.26 -6.25 -2.10
CA LEU A 150 1.57 -5.82 -2.59
C LEU A 150 2.23 -7.03 -3.24
N ILE A 151 2.64 -6.91 -4.51
CA ILE A 151 3.18 -8.03 -5.29
C ILE A 151 4.55 -7.64 -5.84
N GLY A 152 5.53 -8.52 -5.67
CA GLY A 152 6.90 -8.26 -6.06
C GLY A 152 7.84 -9.41 -5.73
N ASP A 153 9.12 -9.08 -5.63
CA ASP A 153 10.19 -10.03 -5.33
C ASP A 153 11.00 -9.53 -4.13
N VAL A 154 11.10 -10.35 -3.08
CA VAL A 154 11.94 -10.04 -1.90
C VAL A 154 13.41 -9.97 -2.32
N LEU A 155 14.09 -8.91 -1.89
CA LEU A 155 15.52 -8.76 -2.09
C LEU A 155 16.23 -9.39 -0.89
N ARG A 156 16.93 -10.51 -1.12
CA ARG A 156 17.80 -11.10 -0.10
C ARG A 156 18.85 -10.06 0.31
N LYS A 157 19.05 -9.88 1.61
CA LYS A 157 20.27 -9.22 2.09
C LYS A 157 21.44 -10.03 1.53
N ARG A 158 22.35 -9.39 0.79
CA ARG A 158 23.66 -9.99 0.52
C ARG A 158 24.26 -10.32 1.88
N SER A 159 24.42 -11.60 2.17
CA SER A 159 25.24 -12.03 3.29
C SER A 159 26.63 -11.46 3.05
N SER A 160 27.18 -10.76 4.04
CA SER A 160 28.57 -10.26 4.06
C SER A 160 29.64 -11.36 4.04
N HIS A 161 29.26 -12.58 3.64
CA HIS A 161 30.05 -13.81 3.69
C HIS A 161 29.99 -14.59 2.36
N GLU A 162 29.57 -13.99 1.25
CA GLU A 162 29.85 -14.59 -0.07
C GLU A 162 31.32 -14.31 -0.40
N PRO A 163 32.20 -15.32 -0.48
CA PRO A 163 33.57 -15.11 -0.92
C PRO A 163 33.52 -14.63 -2.38
N GLU A 164 34.25 -13.56 -2.68
CA GLU A 164 34.51 -13.16 -4.07
C GLU A 164 35.10 -14.36 -4.81
N GLU A 165 34.43 -14.81 -5.89
CA GLU A 165 35.04 -15.78 -6.79
C GLU A 165 36.36 -15.20 -7.31
N PRO A 166 37.49 -15.91 -7.18
CA PRO A 166 38.74 -15.42 -7.73
C PRO A 166 38.61 -15.32 -9.25
N SER A 167 38.78 -14.10 -9.73
CA SER A 167 38.94 -13.74 -11.13
C SER A 167 40.02 -14.62 -11.78
N ASN A 168 39.60 -15.63 -12.54
CA ASN A 168 40.48 -16.43 -13.40
C ASN A 168 40.91 -15.59 -14.61
N TYR A 169 41.79 -14.61 -14.40
CA TYR A 169 42.65 -14.14 -15.48
C TYR A 169 43.74 -15.19 -15.69
N VAL A 170 43.46 -16.10 -16.62
CA VAL A 170 44.47 -16.96 -17.24
C VAL A 170 45.48 -16.06 -17.94
N GLN A 171 46.70 -15.98 -17.41
CA GLN A 171 47.87 -15.58 -18.19
C GLN A 171 48.16 -16.67 -19.22
N ARG A 172 47.97 -16.34 -20.50
CA ARG A 172 48.75 -16.90 -21.61
C ARG A 172 48.99 -15.81 -22.64
#